data_AF-A0A3M0I1N5-F1
#
_entry.id   AF-A0A3M0I1N5-F1
#
_cell.length_a   1.000
_cell.length_b   1.000
_cell.length_c   1.000
_cell.angle_alpha   90.00
_cell.angle_beta   90.00
_cell.angle_gamma   90.00
#
_symmetry.space_group_name_H-M   'P 1'
#
loop_
_entity.id
_entity.type
_entity.pdbx_description
1 polymer ?
#
loop_
_entity_poly.entity_id
_entity_poly.type
_entity_poly.pdbx_seq_one_letter_code
_entity_poly.pdbx_strand_id
1 'polypeptide(L)' 'MCAAACWGHTETVRELLAHGADPNLREDHGAGRSPLDWADNGPHPDTAEILRAAGARPTPTAHPAP' A
#
# COMPACT_ATOMS: atom_id res chain seq x y z
N MET A 1 3.76 -3.29 -6.84
CA MET A 1 2.86 -2.34 -6.14
C MET A 1 3.50 -1.77 -4.89
N CYS A 2 3.97 -2.58 -3.93
CA CYS A 2 4.55 -2.09 -2.67
C CYS A 2 5.76 -1.15 -2.85
N ALA A 3 6.72 -1.50 -3.72
CA ALA A 3 7.81 -0.59 -4.07
C ALA A 3 7.29 0.74 -4.64
N ALA A 4 6.37 0.71 -5.60
CA ALA A 4 5.77 1.93 -6.16
C ALA A 4 5.08 2.79 -5.08
N ALA A 5 4.45 2.16 -4.08
CA ALA A 5 3.86 2.85 -2.95
C ALA A 5 4.90 3.48 -2.01
N CYS A 6 5.98 2.76 -1.72
CA CYS A 6 7.09 3.23 -0.88
C CYS A 6 7.80 4.45 -1.47
N TRP A 7 7.98 4.50 -2.80
CA TRP A 7 8.69 5.58 -3.50
C TRP A 7 7.75 6.71 -3.99
N GLY A 8 6.44 6.62 -3.73
CA GLY A 8 5.48 7.64 -4.16
C GLY A 8 5.23 7.67 -5.66
N HIS A 9 5.40 6.54 -6.36
CA HIS A 9 5.14 6.42 -7.79
C HIS A 9 3.63 6.31 -8.05
N THR A 10 2.93 7.41 -7.81
CA THR A 10 1.48 7.52 -7.84
C THR A 10 0.88 7.04 -9.17
N GLU A 11 1.46 7.40 -10.32
CA GLU A 11 0.98 6.93 -11.63
C GLU A 11 1.14 5.42 -11.81
N THR A 12 2.28 4.85 -11.42
CA THR A 12 2.48 3.40 -11.47
C THR A 12 1.48 2.66 -10.58
N VAL A 13 1.15 3.21 -9.41
CA VAL A 13 0.10 2.65 -8.54
C VAL A 13 -1.26 2.68 -9.23
N ARG A 14 -1.62 3.79 -9.90
CA ARG A 14 -2.88 3.91 -10.66
C ARG A 14 -2.96 2.87 -11.80
N GLU A 15 -1.90 2.71 -12.57
CA GLU A 15 -1.86 1.73 -13.66
C GLU A 15 -2.01 0.30 -13.14
N LEU A 16 -1.28 -0.06 -12.08
CA LEU A 16 -1.41 -1.39 -11.47
C LEU A 16 -2.85 -1.66 -11.01
N LEU A 17 -3.48 -0.68 -10.36
CA LEU A 17 -4.89 -0.77 -9.96
C LEU A 17 -5.84 -0.89 -11.15
N ALA A 18 -5.61 -0.13 -12.22
CA ALA A 18 -6.40 -0.21 -13.45
C ALA A 18 -6.29 -1.59 -14.13
N HIS A 19 -5.15 -2.27 -13.98
CA HIS A 19 -4.96 -3.65 -14.43
C HIS A 19 -5.54 -4.71 -13.48
N GLY A 20 -6.24 -4.30 -12.41
CA GLY A 20 -6.85 -5.22 -11.45
C GLY A 20 -5.89 -5.77 -10.40
N ALA A 21 -4.75 -5.11 -10.17
CA ALA A 21 -3.87 -5.49 -9.07
C ALA A 21 -4.56 -5.29 -7.72
N ASP A 22 -4.45 -6.29 -6.85
CA ASP A 22 -5.03 -6.24 -5.50
C ASP A 22 -4.30 -5.20 -4.62
N PRO A 23 -4.98 -4.12 -4.17
CA PRO A 23 -4.37 -3.09 -3.31
C PRO A 23 -4.00 -3.60 -1.92
N ASN A 24 -4.53 -4.75 -1.53
CA ASN A 24 -4.29 -5.39 -0.23
C ASN A 24 -3.18 -6.45 -0.30
N LEU A 25 -2.58 -6.68 -1.47
CA LEU A 25 -1.54 -7.70 -1.63
C LEU A 25 -0.27 -7.31 -0.88
N ARG A 26 0.05 -8.03 0.19
CA ARG A 26 1.21 -7.77 1.03
C ARG A 26 2.46 -8.38 0.42
N GLU A 27 3.61 -7.79 0.74
CA GLU A 27 4.91 -8.41 0.43
C GLU A 27 5.14 -9.68 1.24
N ASP A 28 6.21 -10.41 0.90
CA ASP A 28 6.69 -11.57 1.65
C ASP A 28 5.58 -12.62 1.89
N HIS A 29 4.86 -12.96 0.82
CA HIS A 29 3.75 -13.94 0.84
C HIS A 29 2.65 -13.65 1.88
N GLY A 30 2.44 -12.40 2.27
CA GLY A 30 1.44 -12.07 3.29
C GLY A 30 2.00 -11.75 4.67
N ALA A 31 3.30 -11.91 4.90
CA ALA A 31 3.94 -11.58 6.18
C ALA A 31 4.46 -10.13 6.23
N GLY A 32 4.77 -9.54 5.07
CA GLY A 32 5.33 -8.19 4.94
C GLY A 32 4.29 -7.06 5.03
N ARG A 33 4.73 -5.85 4.67
CA ARG A 33 3.87 -4.66 4.61
C ARG A 33 2.95 -4.69 3.39
N SER A 34 1.79 -4.06 3.52
CA SER A 34 0.92 -3.79 2.38
C SER A 34 1.41 -2.54 1.63
N PRO A 35 0.95 -2.32 0.39
CA PRO A 35 1.24 -1.08 -0.33
C PRO A 35 0.82 0.15 0.47
N LEU A 36 -0.33 0.09 1.14
CA LEU A 36 -0.83 1.19 1.96
C LEU A 36 0.07 1.43 3.19
N ASP A 37 0.56 0.38 3.84
CA ASP A 37 1.49 0.52 4.98
C ASP A 37 2.78 1.23 4.56
N TRP A 38 3.33 0.90 3.39
CA TRP A 38 4.48 1.61 2.83
C TRP A 38 4.20 3.08 2.49
N ALA A 39 3.02 3.37 1.91
CA ALA A 39 2.65 4.74 1.58
C ALA A 39 2.39 5.59 2.83
N ASP A 40 1.79 5.01 3.88
CA ASP A 40 1.49 5.68 5.16
C ASP A 40 2.76 5.96 5.98
N ASN A 41 3.75 5.05 5.92
CA ASN A 41 5.08 5.26 6.52
C ASN A 41 6.00 6.15 5.65
N GLY A 42 5.61 6.46 4.42
CA GLY A 42 6.38 7.27 3.49
C GLY A 42 5.94 8.75 3.47
N PRO A 43 6.71 9.64 2.81
CA PRO A 43 6.36 11.05 2.68
C PRO A 43 5.34 11.33 1.55
N HIS A 44 4.54 10.34 1.12
CA HIS A 44 3.75 10.38 -0.11
C HIS A 44 2.24 10.18 0.15
N PRO A 45 1.56 11.18 0.73
CA PRO A 45 0.15 11.06 1.11
C PRO A 45 -0.78 10.81 -0.07
N ASP A 46 -0.52 11.42 -1.24
CA ASP A 46 -1.29 11.18 -2.47
C ASP A 46 -1.35 9.69 -2.85
N THR A 47 -0.24 8.97 -2.67
CA THR A 47 -0.19 7.54 -2.99
C THR A 47 -1.03 6.73 -2.00
N ALA A 48 -1.02 7.10 -0.71
CA ALA A 48 -1.85 6.47 0.31
C ALA A 48 -3.35 6.71 0.06
N GLU A 49 -3.73 7.93 -0.38
CA GLU A 49 -5.11 8.26 -0.73
C GLU A 49 -5.64 7.41 -1.90
N ILE A 50 -4.84 7.22 -2.95
CA ILE A 50 -5.25 6.38 -4.09
C ILE A 50 -5.43 4.93 -3.68
N LEU A 51 -4.51 4.40 -2.87
CA LEU A 51 -4.62 3.04 -2.36
C LEU A 51 -5.88 2.89 -1.53
N ARG A 52 -6.18 3.83 -0.63
CA ARG A 52 -7.43 3.85 0.15
C ARG A 52 -8.67 3.95 -0.74
N ALA A 53 -8.65 4.81 -1.75
CA ALA A 53 -9.75 4.95 -2.71
C ALA A 53 -9.99 3.66 -3.51
N ALA A 54 -8.94 2.87 -3.76
CA ALA A 54 -9.03 1.56 -4.37
C ALA A 54 -9.45 0.43 -3.39
N GLY A 55 -9.69 0.74 -2.11
CA GLY A 55 -10.09 -0.24 -1.09
C GLY A 55 -8.92 -0.92 -0.39
N ALA A 56 -7.71 -0.35 -0.45
CA ALA A 56 -6.61 -0.77 0.42
C ALA A 56 -6.99 -0.53 1.89
N ARG A 57 -6.77 -1.53 2.72
CA ARG A 57 -7.03 -1.46 4.15
C ARG A 57 -5.70 -1.44 4.90
N PRO A 58 -5.54 -0.57 5.91
CA PRO A 58 -4.38 -0.65 6.78
C PRO A 58 -4.46 -2.00 7.49
N THR A 59 -3.34 -2.70 7.58
CA THR A 59 -3.28 -3.93 8.37
C THR A 59 -3.62 -3.58 9.81
N PRO A 60 -4.56 -4.29 10.47
CA PRO A 60 -4.74 -4.13 11.90
C PRO A 60 -3.39 -4.45 12.53
N THR A 61 -2.84 -3.49 13.27
CA THR A 61 -1.55 -3.61 13.94
C THR A 61 -1.56 -4.89 14.78
N ALA A 62 -0.90 -5.94 14.29
CA ALA A 62 -0.67 -7.12 15.08
C ALA A 62 0.39 -6.76 16.14
N HIS A 63 -0.14 -6.47 17.33
CA HIS A 63 0.48 -6.13 18.62
C HIS A 63 0.78 -4.66 18.93
N PRO A 64 0.19 -4.09 20.01
CA PRO A 64 0.90 -3.10 20.81
C PRO A 64 2.15 -3.79 21.39
N ALA A 65 3.34 -3.22 21.15
CA ALA A 65 4.53 -3.60 21.91
C ALA A 65 4.31 -3.25 23.41
N PRO A 66 4.83 -4.05 24.36
CA PRO A 66 4.69 -3.82 25.80
C PRO A 66 5.34 -2.51 26.28
#